data_AF-A0A160U1F0-F1
#
_entry.id   AF-A0A160U1F0-F1
#
_cell.length_a   1.000
_cell.length_b   1.000
_cell.length_c   1.000
_cell.angle_alpha   90.00
_cell.angle_beta   90.00
_cell.angle_gamma   90.00
#
_symmetry.space_group_name_H-M   'P 1'
#
loop_
_entity.id
_entity.type
_entity.pdbx_description
1 polymer ?
#
loop_
_entity_poly.entity_id
_entity_poly.type
_entity_poly.pdbx_seq_one_letter_code
_entity_poly.pdbx_strand_id
1 'polypeptide(L)'
;MSRFDNLIETVEAYQALAAENYDRIRTLAEEIRSGFCEFLGSTDGVCVHLVPPAGAYKPKAHGDAAFSIPPRGFRLLGPISFGLAVRVTRDTDWLRLVMQCRKIGDKFKIQIEDGSVYEFSLPLKDADPEPFYEHLYQHILLWFSDHIERYKEGDYGTREIGFDFADDINAAQA
;
A
#
# COMPACT_ATOMS: atom_id res chain seq x y z
N MET A 1 41.66 2.74 14.04
CA MET A 1 40.34 2.16 13.78
C MET A 1 40.54 0.79 13.14
N SER A 2 39.94 -0.26 13.69
CA SER A 2 40.04 -1.62 13.16
C SER A 2 39.14 -1.79 11.93
N ARG A 3 39.37 -2.84 11.13
CA ARG A 3 38.45 -3.20 10.03
C ARG A 3 37.05 -3.51 10.54
N PHE A 4 36.95 -4.04 11.76
CA PHE A 4 35.68 -4.37 12.39
C PHE A 4 34.94 -3.11 12.87
N ASP A 5 35.67 -2.14 13.43
CA ASP A 5 35.08 -0.86 13.86
C ASP A 5 34.49 -0.11 12.66
N ASN A 6 35.21 -0.06 11.54
CA ASN A 6 34.72 0.56 10.30
C ASN A 6 33.46 -0.14 9.77
N LEU A 7 33.41 -1.49 9.85
CA LEU A 7 32.21 -2.25 9.49
C LEU A 7 31.03 -1.90 10.39
N ILE A 8 31.24 -1.80 11.71
CA ILE A 8 30.20 -1.42 12.67
C ILE A 8 29.66 -0.02 12.35
N GLU A 9 30.54 0.98 12.24
CA GLU A 9 30.14 2.36 11.95
C GLU A 9 29.35 2.47 10.64
N THR A 10 29.77 1.73 9.61
CA THR A 10 29.07 1.69 8.31
C THR A 10 27.68 1.06 8.45
N VAL A 11 27.56 -0.03 9.20
CA VAL A 11 26.28 -0.74 9.42
C VAL A 11 25.34 0.10 10.29
N GLU A 12 25.86 0.83 11.28
CA GLU A 12 25.06 1.74 12.10
C GLU A 12 24.45 2.87 11.27
N ALA A 13 25.26 3.49 10.40
CA ALA A 13 24.78 4.51 9.46
C ALA A 13 23.70 3.94 8.51
N TYR A 14 23.93 2.72 7.99
CA TYR A 14 22.95 2.03 7.15
C TYR A 14 21.62 1.77 7.88
N GLN A 15 21.66 1.27 9.12
CA GLN A 15 20.46 1.00 9.91
C GLN A 15 19.70 2.27 10.30
N ALA A 16 20.42 3.38 10.55
CA ALA A 16 19.81 4.68 10.79
C ALA A 16 19.02 5.17 9.57
N LEU A 17 19.59 5.06 8.37
CA LEU A 17 18.90 5.40 7.13
C LEU A 17 17.72 4.47 6.84
N ALA A 18 17.85 3.17 7.13
CA ALA A 18 16.75 2.22 6.99
C ALA A 18 15.59 2.52 7.95
N ALA A 19 15.90 2.99 9.16
CA ALA A 19 14.92 3.47 10.12
C ALA A 19 14.14 4.67 9.61
N GLU A 20 14.87 5.70 9.17
CA GLU A 20 14.27 6.91 8.63
C GLU A 20 13.37 6.61 7.42
N ASN A 21 13.82 5.74 6.51
CA ASN A 21 13.04 5.34 5.34
C ASN A 21 11.72 4.65 5.74
N TYR A 22 11.77 3.72 6.72
CA TYR A 22 10.57 3.06 7.24
C TYR A 22 9.59 4.06 7.84
N ASP A 23 10.05 4.94 8.73
CA ASP A 23 9.19 5.87 9.43
C ASP A 23 8.50 6.84 8.46
N ARG A 24 9.23 7.33 7.45
CA ARG A 24 8.68 8.18 6.39
C ARG A 24 7.63 7.45 5.55
N ILE A 25 7.90 6.22 5.10
CA ILE A 25 6.95 5.44 4.29
C ILE A 25 5.72 5.06 5.12
N ARG A 26 5.90 4.69 6.39
CA ARG A 26 4.78 4.42 7.31
C ARG A 26 3.88 5.65 7.47
N THR A 27 4.49 6.82 7.61
CA THR A 27 3.74 8.09 7.74
C THR A 27 2.93 8.37 6.48
N LEU A 28 3.56 8.27 5.31
CA LEU A 28 2.90 8.41 4.01
C LEU A 28 1.73 7.43 3.83
N ALA A 29 1.92 6.17 4.20
CA ALA A 29 0.90 5.14 4.07
C ALA A 29 -0.33 5.43 4.95
N GLU A 30 -0.12 5.92 6.19
CA GLU A 30 -1.20 6.32 7.09
C GLU A 30 -1.95 7.57 6.59
N GLU A 31 -1.22 8.54 6.05
CA GLU A 31 -1.80 9.74 5.42
C GLU A 31 -2.67 9.36 4.21
N ILE A 32 -2.17 8.49 3.33
CA ILE A 32 -2.94 7.97 2.18
C ILE A 32 -4.17 7.22 2.66
N ARG A 33 -4.05 6.34 3.67
CA ARG A 33 -5.18 5.58 4.22
C ARG A 33 -6.30 6.52 4.69
N SER A 34 -5.96 7.55 5.48
CA SER A 34 -6.95 8.49 6.01
C SER A 34 -7.54 9.35 4.90
N GLY A 35 -6.68 10.03 4.14
CA GLY A 35 -7.10 11.01 3.14
C GLY A 35 -7.85 10.37 1.97
N PHE A 36 -7.47 9.16 1.54
CA PHE A 36 -8.22 8.48 0.48
C PHE A 36 -9.63 8.08 0.93
N CYS A 37 -9.81 7.67 2.20
CA CYS A 37 -11.15 7.36 2.68
C CYS A 37 -12.03 8.62 2.81
N GLU A 38 -11.45 9.74 3.21
CA GLU A 38 -12.11 11.05 3.22
C GLU A 38 -12.49 11.49 1.80
N PHE A 39 -11.57 11.34 0.85
CA PHE A 39 -11.78 11.65 -0.57
C PHE A 39 -12.94 10.85 -1.19
N LEU A 40 -13.05 9.56 -0.87
CA LEU A 40 -14.16 8.71 -1.34
C LEU A 40 -15.53 9.13 -0.75
N GLY A 41 -15.55 9.97 0.28
CA GLY A 41 -16.79 10.49 0.86
C GLY A 41 -17.64 9.43 1.58
N SER A 42 -17.03 8.34 2.05
CA SER A 42 -17.73 7.28 2.77
C SER A 42 -18.34 7.83 4.06
N THR A 43 -19.68 7.78 4.18
CA THR A 43 -20.40 8.31 5.35
C THR A 43 -20.59 7.28 6.47
N ASP A 44 -20.28 6.00 6.22
CA ASP A 44 -20.61 4.87 7.08
C ASP A 44 -19.38 4.02 7.44
N GLY A 45 -18.57 4.54 8.37
CA GLY A 45 -17.42 3.82 8.92
C GLY A 45 -16.16 3.90 8.04
N VAL A 46 -15.15 3.09 8.40
CA VAL A 46 -13.85 3.08 7.71
C VAL A 46 -13.97 2.35 6.38
N CYS A 47 -13.50 2.98 5.32
CA CYS A 47 -13.53 2.47 3.95
C CYS A 47 -12.15 2.13 3.39
N VAL A 48 -11.07 2.43 4.12
CA VAL A 48 -9.69 2.10 3.73
C VAL A 48 -8.89 1.61 4.94
N HIS A 49 -8.27 0.44 4.83
CA HIS A 49 -7.37 -0.13 5.83
C HIS A 49 -5.97 -0.36 5.26
N LEU A 50 -4.95 -0.17 6.08
CA LEU A 50 -3.60 -0.66 5.80
C LEU A 50 -3.51 -2.14 6.15
N VAL A 51 -3.12 -2.95 5.17
CA VAL A 51 -3.07 -4.42 5.26
C VAL A 51 -1.74 -4.94 4.69
N PRO A 52 -1.32 -6.17 5.02
CA PRO A 52 -0.13 -6.76 4.41
C PRO A 52 -0.20 -6.78 2.87
N PRO A 53 0.91 -6.52 2.16
CA PRO A 53 0.93 -6.46 0.70
C PRO A 53 0.72 -7.83 0.04
N ALA A 54 0.92 -8.92 0.77
CA ALA A 54 0.77 -10.28 0.25
C ALA A 54 0.18 -11.20 1.33
N GLY A 55 -0.35 -12.35 0.89
CA GLY A 55 -1.01 -13.32 1.75
C GLY A 55 -2.40 -12.89 2.18
N ALA A 56 -3.08 -13.74 2.96
CA ALA A 56 -4.41 -13.46 3.47
C ALA A 56 -4.40 -12.30 4.48
N TYR A 57 -5.44 -11.47 4.46
CA TYR A 57 -5.62 -10.40 5.44
C TYR A 57 -7.06 -10.32 5.94
N LYS A 58 -7.26 -9.53 6.99
CA LYS A 58 -8.59 -9.08 7.44
C LYS A 58 -8.67 -7.56 7.29
N PRO A 59 -9.83 -6.99 6.92
CA PRO A 59 -10.01 -5.54 6.75
C PRO A 59 -10.09 -4.87 8.12
N LYS A 60 -8.93 -4.69 8.75
CA LYS A 60 -8.75 -4.03 10.04
C LYS A 60 -7.40 -3.34 10.07
N ALA A 61 -7.14 -2.54 11.10
CA ALA A 61 -5.81 -1.98 11.31
C ALA A 61 -4.80 -3.10 11.64
N HIS A 62 -3.74 -3.23 10.83
CA HIS A 62 -2.61 -4.15 11.06
C HIS A 62 -1.39 -3.47 11.68
N GLY A 63 -1.37 -2.13 11.75
CA GLY A 63 -0.21 -1.38 12.25
C GLY A 63 1.04 -1.73 11.46
N ASP A 64 2.14 -2.05 12.16
CA ASP A 64 3.41 -2.42 11.51
C ASP A 64 3.34 -3.69 10.66
N ALA A 65 2.38 -4.58 10.91
CA ALA A 65 2.22 -5.80 10.12
C ALA A 65 1.69 -5.52 8.69
N ALA A 66 1.25 -4.29 8.40
CA ALA A 66 0.84 -3.90 7.05
C ALA A 66 2.02 -3.76 6.08
N PHE A 67 3.27 -3.72 6.56
CA PHE A 67 4.45 -3.43 5.75
C PHE A 67 5.27 -4.69 5.46
N SER A 68 5.95 -4.71 4.31
CA SER A 68 6.79 -5.83 3.88
C SER A 68 8.07 -6.02 4.71
N ILE A 69 8.39 -5.07 5.59
CA ILE A 69 9.55 -5.14 6.48
C ILE A 69 9.12 -4.90 7.92
N PRO A 70 9.79 -5.55 8.90
CA PRO A 70 9.46 -5.37 10.31
C PRO A 70 9.86 -3.97 10.80
N PRO A 71 9.18 -3.44 11.85
CA PRO A 71 9.46 -2.11 12.39
C PRO A 71 10.77 -2.03 13.19
N ARG A 72 11.34 -3.18 13.57
CA ARG A 72 12.54 -3.30 14.39
C ARG A 72 13.43 -4.44 13.89
N GLY A 73 14.69 -4.42 14.30
CA GLY A 73 15.70 -5.37 13.86
C GLY A 73 16.49 -4.86 12.65
N PHE A 74 17.27 -5.74 12.03
CA PHE A 74 18.10 -5.39 10.88
C PHE A 74 17.21 -5.20 9.65
N ARG A 75 17.05 -3.95 9.21
CA ARG A 75 16.26 -3.59 8.03
C ARG A 75 17.14 -3.41 6.82
N LEU A 76 16.66 -3.84 5.66
CA LEU A 76 17.31 -3.54 4.39
C LEU A 76 16.88 -2.16 3.90
N LEU A 77 17.85 -1.34 3.47
CA LEU A 77 17.58 -0.17 2.64
C LEU A 77 17.07 -0.63 1.28
N GLY A 78 15.80 -0.32 1.00
CA GLY A 78 15.15 -0.68 -0.25
C GLY A 78 13.70 -0.22 -0.28
N PRO A 79 12.98 -0.59 -1.35
CA PRO A 79 11.54 -0.36 -1.44
C PRO A 79 10.79 -1.09 -0.32
N ILE A 80 9.73 -0.46 0.18
CA ILE A 80 8.82 -1.04 1.17
C ILE A 80 7.44 -1.13 0.54
N SER A 81 6.82 -2.30 0.65
CA SER A 81 5.47 -2.53 0.15
C SER A 81 4.44 -2.59 1.28
N PHE A 82 3.22 -2.17 0.99
CA PHE A 82 2.04 -2.32 1.86
C PHE A 82 0.78 -2.42 1.00
N GLY A 83 -0.30 -2.95 1.57
CA GLY A 83 -1.61 -2.99 0.92
C GLY A 83 -2.56 -1.93 1.44
N LEU A 84 -3.39 -1.37 0.56
CA LEU A 84 -4.59 -0.63 0.89
C LEU A 84 -5.80 -1.50 0.60
N ALA A 85 -6.47 -1.98 1.64
CA ALA A 85 -7.77 -2.62 1.51
C ALA A 85 -8.85 -1.54 1.42
N VAL A 86 -9.46 -1.40 0.25
CA VAL A 86 -10.49 -0.41 -0.05
C VAL A 86 -11.85 -1.11 -0.10
N ARG A 87 -12.82 -0.62 0.65
CA ARG A 87 -14.19 -1.14 0.64
C ARG A 87 -14.89 -0.70 -0.64
N VAL A 88 -15.39 -1.66 -1.41
CA VAL A 88 -15.97 -1.41 -2.75
C VAL A 88 -17.47 -1.69 -2.83
N THR A 89 -18.07 -2.23 -1.78
CA THR A 89 -19.52 -2.41 -1.63
C THR A 89 -20.04 -1.73 -0.37
N ARG A 90 -21.36 -1.68 -0.19
CA ARG A 90 -21.98 -1.19 1.06
C ARG A 90 -21.77 -2.15 2.23
N ASP A 91 -21.42 -3.40 1.93
CA ASP A 91 -21.25 -4.47 2.89
C ASP A 91 -19.75 -4.67 3.20
N THR A 92 -19.24 -5.89 3.09
CA THR A 92 -17.91 -6.29 3.57
C THR A 92 -16.96 -6.77 2.47
N ASP A 93 -17.10 -6.25 1.25
CA ASP A 93 -16.19 -6.58 0.14
C ASP A 93 -15.05 -5.57 0.06
N TRP A 94 -13.82 -6.10 0.06
CA TRP A 94 -12.59 -5.31 0.12
C TRP A 94 -11.65 -5.69 -1.02
N LEU A 95 -11.17 -4.66 -1.71
CA LEU A 95 -10.17 -4.77 -2.75
C LEU A 95 -8.80 -4.41 -2.18
N ARG A 96 -7.77 -5.24 -2.37
CA ARG A 96 -6.40 -4.87 -2.00
C ARG A 96 -5.68 -4.25 -3.17
N LEU A 97 -5.27 -2.98 -3.01
CA LEU A 97 -4.27 -2.35 -3.85
C LEU A 97 -2.90 -2.48 -3.20
N VAL A 98 -1.94 -3.08 -3.91
CA VAL A 98 -0.56 -3.20 -3.40
C VAL A 98 0.25 -2.00 -3.86
N MET A 99 0.88 -1.33 -2.89
CA MET A 99 1.76 -0.18 -3.10
C MET A 99 3.19 -0.59 -2.85
N GLN A 100 4.12 -0.13 -3.68
CA GLN A 100 5.56 -0.20 -3.42
C GLN A 100 6.14 1.21 -3.40
N CYS A 101 6.68 1.60 -2.25
CA CYS A 101 7.24 2.92 -2.02
C CYS A 101 8.77 2.89 -1.99
N ARG A 102 9.43 3.85 -2.65
CA ARG A 102 10.88 4.04 -2.58
C ARG A 102 11.25 5.52 -2.58
N LYS A 103 12.25 5.89 -1.77
CA LYS A 103 12.88 7.22 -1.84
C LYS A 103 13.85 7.29 -3.02
N ILE A 104 13.78 8.36 -3.80
CA ILE A 104 14.72 8.69 -4.87
C ILE A 104 15.11 10.15 -4.71
N GLY A 105 16.34 10.40 -4.21
CA GLY A 105 16.77 11.75 -3.85
C GLY A 105 15.83 12.38 -2.84
N ASP A 106 15.21 13.50 -3.21
CA ASP A 106 14.25 14.27 -2.41
C ASP A 106 12.79 13.99 -2.77
N LYS A 107 12.54 12.86 -3.46
CA LYS A 107 11.20 12.43 -3.86
C LYS A 107 10.87 11.05 -3.30
N PHE A 108 9.59 10.80 -3.08
CA PHE A 108 9.05 9.46 -2.96
C PHE A 108 8.41 9.04 -4.28
N LYS A 109 8.69 7.81 -4.71
CA LYS A 109 7.91 7.16 -5.76
C LYS A 109 7.04 6.08 -5.14
N ILE A 110 5.76 6.14 -5.43
CA ILE A 110 4.79 5.08 -5.11
C ILE A 110 4.44 4.40 -6.42
N GLN A 111 4.58 3.08 -6.48
CA GLN A 111 4.12 2.26 -7.57
C GLN A 111 2.91 1.47 -7.11
N ILE A 112 1.82 1.53 -7.86
CA ILE A 112 0.67 0.64 -7.69
C ILE A 112 0.99 -0.65 -8.47
N GLU A 113 0.78 -1.82 -7.87
CA GLU A 113 0.90 -3.10 -8.58
C GLU A 113 -0.04 -3.12 -9.80
N ASP A 114 0.49 -3.53 -10.95
CA ASP A 114 -0.19 -3.47 -12.26
C ASP A 114 -0.72 -2.09 -12.69
N GLY A 115 -0.28 -1.04 -12.02
CA GLY A 115 -0.65 0.34 -12.29
C GLY A 115 0.53 1.25 -12.58
N SER A 116 0.30 2.54 -12.40
CA SER A 116 1.27 3.60 -12.66
C SER A 116 2.14 3.91 -11.46
N VAL A 117 3.21 4.66 -11.74
CA VAL A 117 4.09 5.24 -10.73
C VAL A 117 3.70 6.69 -10.51
N TYR A 118 3.51 7.08 -9.25
CA TYR A 118 3.27 8.46 -8.83
C TYR A 118 4.47 8.99 -8.04
N GLU A 119 4.82 10.26 -8.23
CA GLU A 119 5.93 10.92 -7.53
C GLU A 119 5.41 11.97 -6.55
N PHE A 120 5.86 11.89 -5.30
CA PHE A 120 5.66 12.92 -4.28
C PHE A 120 6.97 13.65 -4.03
N SER A 121 6.91 14.98 -3.90
CA SER A 121 8.04 15.77 -3.43
C SER A 121 8.06 15.78 -1.90
N LEU A 122 9.25 15.74 -1.30
CA LEU A 122 9.42 15.89 0.15
C LEU A 122 9.62 17.38 0.52
N PRO A 123 9.05 17.85 1.64
CA PRO A 123 8.20 17.13 2.60
C PRO A 123 6.74 17.00 2.12
N LEU A 124 6.09 15.89 2.48
CA LEU A 124 4.72 15.55 2.03
C LEU A 124 3.65 16.57 2.41
N LYS A 125 3.87 17.33 3.50
CA LYS A 125 2.93 18.33 4.03
C LYS A 125 2.60 19.47 3.06
N ASP A 126 3.48 19.72 2.11
CA ASP A 126 3.35 20.82 1.15
C ASP A 126 2.78 20.36 -0.20
N ALA A 127 2.55 19.05 -0.38
CA ALA A 127 1.98 18.48 -1.59
C ALA A 127 0.47 18.31 -1.44
N ASP A 128 -0.28 18.74 -2.46
CA ASP A 128 -1.69 18.39 -2.59
C ASP A 128 -1.82 16.89 -2.92
N PRO A 129 -2.44 16.07 -2.05
CA PRO A 129 -2.57 14.64 -2.28
C PRO A 129 -3.80 14.30 -3.15
N GLU A 130 -4.71 15.23 -3.42
CA GLU A 130 -5.94 14.97 -4.19
C GLU A 130 -5.68 14.37 -5.58
N PRO A 131 -4.68 14.83 -6.38
CA PRO A 131 -4.42 14.22 -7.69
C PRO A 131 -3.99 12.75 -7.59
N PHE A 132 -3.36 12.35 -6.49
CA PHE A 132 -3.05 10.94 -6.24
C PHE A 132 -4.30 10.15 -5.82
N TYR A 133 -5.19 10.74 -5.03
CA TYR A 133 -6.45 10.10 -4.66
C TYR A 133 -7.37 9.90 -5.86
N GLU A 134 -7.49 10.89 -6.73
CA GLU A 134 -8.19 10.75 -8.01
C GLU A 134 -7.56 9.64 -8.84
N HIS A 135 -6.24 9.56 -8.87
CA HIS A 135 -5.53 8.50 -9.57
C HIS A 135 -5.84 7.09 -9.03
N LEU A 136 -5.86 6.91 -7.70
CA LEU A 136 -6.27 5.64 -7.06
C LEU A 136 -7.73 5.30 -7.37
N TYR A 137 -8.63 6.28 -7.29
CA TYR A 137 -10.04 6.11 -7.60
C TYR A 137 -10.24 5.65 -9.05
N GLN A 138 -9.62 6.33 -10.02
CA GLN A 138 -9.69 5.97 -11.42
C GLN A 138 -9.10 4.59 -11.68
N HIS A 139 -7.99 4.23 -11.02
CA HIS A 139 -7.41 2.90 -11.15
C HIS A 139 -8.38 1.79 -10.74
N ILE A 140 -9.07 1.94 -9.60
CA ILE A 140 -10.10 0.99 -9.14
C ILE A 140 -11.27 0.95 -10.14
N LEU A 141 -11.79 2.11 -10.52
CA LEU A 141 -12.97 2.21 -11.38
C LEU A 141 -12.73 1.60 -12.76
N LEU A 142 -11.58 1.89 -13.37
CA LEU A 142 -11.18 1.34 -14.66
C LEU A 142 -11.01 -0.17 -14.58
N TRP A 143 -10.41 -0.70 -13.51
CA TRP A 143 -10.26 -2.14 -13.38
C TRP A 143 -11.61 -2.88 -13.43
N PHE A 144 -12.62 -2.40 -12.69
CA PHE A 144 -13.95 -3.00 -12.70
C PHE A 144 -14.64 -2.84 -14.05
N SER A 145 -14.52 -1.65 -14.65
CA SER A 145 -15.13 -1.35 -15.94
C SER A 145 -14.57 -2.24 -17.05
N ASP A 146 -13.24 -2.39 -17.09
CA ASP A 146 -12.53 -3.26 -18.03
C ASP A 146 -12.96 -4.73 -17.85
N HIS A 147 -13.11 -5.22 -16.62
CA HIS A 147 -13.55 -6.60 -16.35
C HIS A 147 -15.00 -6.84 -16.76
N ILE A 148 -15.88 -5.85 -16.59
CA ILE A 148 -17.26 -5.92 -17.06
C ILE A 148 -17.33 -5.98 -18.58
N GLU A 149 -16.54 -5.16 -19.28
CA GLU A 149 -16.49 -5.13 -20.75
C GLU A 149 -15.96 -6.45 -21.31
N ARG A 150 -14.83 -6.91 -20.78
CA ARG A 150 -14.22 -8.21 -21.09
C ARG A 150 -15.19 -9.38 -20.95
N TYR A 151 -15.91 -9.45 -19.83
CA TYR A 151 -16.94 -10.47 -19.63
C TYR A 151 -18.05 -10.42 -20.69
N LYS A 152 -18.50 -9.22 -21.07
CA LYS A 152 -19.52 -9.04 -22.13
C LYS A 152 -19.02 -9.47 -23.51
N GLU A 153 -17.74 -9.31 -23.77
CA GLU A 153 -17.09 -9.68 -25.04
C GLU A 153 -16.65 -11.16 -25.09
N GLY A 154 -16.71 -11.87 -23.96
CA GLY A 154 -16.36 -13.30 -23.87
C GLY A 154 -14.85 -13.57 -23.72
N ASP A 155 -14.07 -12.56 -23.31
CA ASP A 155 -12.64 -12.68 -23.03
C ASP A 155 -12.40 -12.38 -21.54
N TYR A 156 -11.73 -13.26 -20.80
CA TYR A 156 -11.44 -13.03 -19.38
C TYR A 156 -10.08 -12.34 -19.13
N GLY A 157 -9.25 -12.16 -20.16
CA GLY A 157 -7.92 -11.56 -20.03
C GLY A 157 -7.01 -12.26 -19.01
N THR A 158 -5.85 -11.66 -18.73
CA THR A 158 -4.82 -12.23 -17.83
C THR A 158 -4.33 -11.28 -16.72
N ARG A 159 -5.02 -10.14 -16.51
CA ARG A 159 -4.65 -9.16 -15.47
C ARG A 159 -5.55 -9.34 -14.26
N GLU A 160 -4.99 -9.81 -13.16
CA GLU A 160 -5.70 -9.96 -11.88
C GLU A 160 -5.36 -8.76 -10.98
N ILE A 161 -6.36 -8.09 -10.40
CA ILE A 161 -6.13 -7.30 -9.17
C ILE A 161 -6.48 -8.21 -7.99
N GLY A 162 -5.75 -8.08 -6.88
CA GLY A 162 -5.99 -8.87 -5.67
C GLY A 162 -7.36 -8.62 -5.05
N PHE A 163 -8.35 -9.43 -5.43
CA PHE A 163 -9.63 -9.58 -4.74
C PHE A 163 -9.52 -10.67 -3.67
N ASP A 164 -9.74 -10.32 -2.42
CA ASP A 164 -9.88 -11.29 -1.33
C ASP A 164 -11.37 -11.39 -0.95
N PHE A 165 -12.01 -12.51 -1.28
CA PHE A 165 -13.36 -12.82 -0.82
C PHE A 165 -13.31 -13.10 0.69
N ALA A 166 -13.98 -12.26 1.49
CA ALA A 166 -13.99 -12.39 2.94
C ALA A 166 -14.78 -13.61 3.47
N ASP A 167 -15.51 -14.32 2.60
CA ASP A 167 -16.48 -15.35 2.98
C ASP A 167 -15.91 -16.78 3.10
N ASP A 168 -14.68 -17.05 2.67
CA ASP A 168 -14.10 -18.41 2.76
C ASP A 168 -13.56 -18.77 4.17
N ILE A 169 -13.72 -17.89 5.16
CA ILE A 169 -13.21 -18.14 6.53
C ILE A 169 -14.18 -18.99 7.38
N ASN A 170 -15.44 -19.17 6.96
CA ASN A 170 -16.45 -19.89 7.76
C ASN A 170 -16.92 -21.25 7.20
N ALA A 171 -16.41 -21.70 6.04
CA ALA A 171 -16.82 -22.98 5.44
C ALA A 171 -15.94 -24.19 5.84
N ALA A 172 -14.86 -23.98 6.59
CA ALA A 172 -13.94 -25.05 7.01
C ALA A 172 -14.21 -25.58 8.45
N GLN A 173 -15.31 -25.18 9.08
CA GLN A 173 -15.75 -25.69 10.37
C GLN A 173 -17.27 -25.95 10.37
N ALA A 174 -17.69 -26.96 9.63
CA ALA A 174 -18.99 -27.61 9.77
C ALA A 174 -18.81 -29.12 9.63
#